data_AF-A0AAU2G797-F1
#
_entry.id   AF-A0AAU2G797-F1
#
_cell.length_a   1.000
_cell.length_b   1.000
_cell.length_c   1.000
_cell.angle_alpha   90.00
_cell.angle_beta   90.00
_cell.angle_gamma   90.00
#
_symmetry.space_group_name_H-M   'P 1'
#
loop_
_entity.id
_entity.type
_entity.pdbx_description
1 polymer ?
#
loop_
_entity_poly.entity_id
_entity_poly.type
_entity_poly.pdbx_seq_one_letter_code
_entity_poly.pdbx_strand_id
1 'polypeptide(L)' 'MSAGETQGRVRQLREKAQELSKAAERSTDPEERRRLQEKARRLQEQSEKEGKIDDRGMDPM' A
#
# COMPACT_ATOMS: atom_id res chain seq x y z
N MET A 1 -12.67 2.92 16.12
CA MET A 1 -11.47 3.19 15.31
C MET A 1 -11.86 4.32 14.39
N SER A 2 -11.20 5.46 14.49
CA SER A 2 -11.60 6.69 13.77
C SER A 2 -11.02 6.68 12.36
N ALA A 3 -11.76 7.19 11.36
CA ALA A 3 -11.34 7.27 9.95
C ALA A 3 -9.93 7.89 9.74
N GLY A 4 -9.50 8.77 10.65
CA GLY A 4 -8.14 9.33 10.64
C GLY A 4 -7.01 8.32 10.90
N GLU A 5 -7.26 7.25 11.67
CA GLU A 5 -6.28 6.18 11.93
C GLU A 5 -6.12 5.27 10.71
N THR A 6 -7.23 4.93 10.03
CA THR A 6 -7.22 4.13 8.81
C THR A 6 -6.60 4.89 7.65
N GLN A 7 -6.93 6.18 7.48
CA GLN A 7 -6.35 7.01 6.43
C GLN A 7 -4.83 7.20 6.60
N GLY A 8 -4.37 7.36 7.85
CA GLY A 8 -2.93 7.40 8.18
C GLY A 8 -2.22 6.08 7.88
N ARG A 9 -2.89 4.95 8.07
CA ARG A 9 -2.35 3.61 7.78
C ARG A 9 -2.29 3.33 6.28
N VAL A 10 -3.33 3.70 5.52
CA VAL A 10 -3.36 3.60 4.05
C VAL A 10 -2.26 4.45 3.42
N ARG A 11 -2.01 5.66 3.92
CA ARG A 11 -0.89 6.51 3.46
C ARG A 11 0.47 5.85 3.72
N GLN A 12 0.69 5.33 4.91
CA GLN A 12 1.95 4.63 5.25
C GLN A 12 2.17 3.38 4.38
N LEU A 13 1.12 2.62 4.09
CA LEU A 13 1.21 1.45 3.20
C LEU A 13 1.54 1.86 1.75
N ARG A 14 0.95 2.95 1.25
CA ARG A 14 1.29 3.51 -0.06
C ARG A 14 2.73 4.03 -0.13
N GLU A 15 3.21 4.72 0.89
CA GLU A 15 4.60 5.19 0.95
C GLU A 15 5.58 4.01 0.92
N LYS A 16 5.37 2.98 1.75
CA LYS A 16 6.18 1.76 1.70
C LYS A 16 6.16 1.07 0.35
N ALA A 17 5.01 1.01 -0.32
CA ALA A 17 4.90 0.44 -1.65
C ALA A 17 5.74 1.24 -2.68
N GLN A 18 5.71 2.56 -2.61
CA GLN A 18 6.53 3.42 -3.47
C GLN A 18 8.03 3.26 -3.20
N GLU A 19 8.44 3.18 -1.93
CA GLU A 19 9.84 2.93 -1.57
C GLU A 19 10.34 1.59 -2.11
N LEU A 20 9.54 0.52 -1.99
CA LEU A 20 9.88 -0.80 -2.51
C LEU A 20 9.93 -0.81 -4.05
N SER A 21 9.06 -0.07 -4.72
CA SER A 21 9.12 0.08 -6.19
C SER A 21 10.39 0.82 -6.62
N LYS A 22 10.76 1.92 -5.94
CA LYS A 22 12.02 2.64 -6.20
C LYS A 22 13.24 1.78 -5.91
N ALA A 23 13.21 0.97 -4.85
CA ALA A 23 14.26 -0.01 -4.57
C ALA A 23 14.33 -1.07 -5.67
N ALA A 24 13.18 -1.53 -6.19
CA ALA A 24 13.12 -2.47 -7.31
C ALA A 24 13.73 -1.88 -8.59
N GLU A 25 13.50 -0.58 -8.86
CA GLU A 25 14.06 0.12 -10.01
C GLU A 25 15.58 0.34 -9.89
N ARG A 26 16.08 0.51 -8.66
CA ARG A 26 17.52 0.62 -8.37
C ARG A 26 18.21 -0.74 -8.30
N SER A 27 17.45 -1.82 -8.09
CA SER A 27 17.97 -3.18 -8.07
C SER A 27 18.38 -3.60 -9.48
N THR A 28 19.65 -3.95 -9.63
CA THR A 28 20.19 -4.54 -10.86
C THR A 28 19.89 -6.03 -10.97
N ASP A 29 19.51 -6.67 -9.86
CA ASP A 29 19.15 -8.08 -9.85
C ASP A 29 17.68 -8.27 -10.28
N PRO A 30 17.41 -9.11 -11.30
CA PRO A 30 16.08 -9.32 -11.84
C PRO A 30 15.15 -10.09 -10.88
N GLU A 31 15.69 -10.99 -10.05
CA GLU A 31 14.89 -11.70 -9.03
C GLU A 31 14.50 -10.77 -7.88
N GLU A 32 15.45 -9.97 -7.40
CA GLU A 32 15.25 -9.01 -6.34
C GLU A 32 14.30 -7.89 -6.77
N ARG A 33 14.44 -7.39 -8.00
CA ARG A 33 13.49 -6.46 -8.62
C ARG A 33 12.08 -7.06 -8.65
N ARG A 34 11.92 -8.33 -9.04
CA ARG A 34 10.62 -9.02 -9.03
C ARG A 34 10.04 -9.12 -7.63
N ARG A 35 10.84 -9.54 -6.64
CA ARG A 35 10.40 -9.65 -5.25
C ARG A 35 9.97 -8.31 -4.65
N LEU A 36 10.74 -7.25 -4.94
CA LEU A 36 10.44 -5.90 -4.47
C LEU A 36 9.17 -5.34 -5.13
N GLN A 37 8.99 -5.55 -6.44
CA GLN A 37 7.74 -5.21 -7.14
C GLN A 37 6.53 -5.98 -6.61
N GLU A 38 6.67 -7.29 -6.35
CA GLU A 38 5.59 -8.08 -5.75
C GLU A 38 5.22 -7.58 -4.36
N LYS A 39 6.20 -7.26 -3.51
CA LYS A 39 5.95 -6.68 -2.19
C LYS A 39 5.26 -5.32 -2.30
N ALA A 40 5.72 -4.45 -3.19
CA ALA A 40 5.11 -3.14 -3.43
C ALA A 40 3.63 -3.29 -3.85
N ARG A 41 3.36 -4.17 -4.81
CA ARG A 41 2.00 -4.46 -5.29
C ARG A 41 1.11 -5.01 -4.18
N ARG A 42 1.60 -5.95 -3.36
CA ARG A 42 0.83 -6.49 -2.22
C ARG A 42 0.48 -5.41 -1.19
N LEU A 43 1.41 -4.50 -0.88
CA LEU A 43 1.17 -3.40 0.04
C LEU A 43 0.14 -2.40 -0.51
N GLN A 44 0.18 -2.15 -1.82
CA GLN A 44 -0.80 -1.29 -2.47
C GLN A 44 -2.21 -1.91 -2.40
N GLU A 45 -2.34 -3.20 -2.73
CA GLU A 45 -3.60 -3.95 -2.60
C GLU A 45 -4.12 -3.97 -1.15
N GLN A 46 -3.24 -4.10 -0.15
CA GLN A 46 -3.63 -4.00 1.26
C GLN A 46 -4.13 -2.60 1.60
N SER A 47 -3.47 -1.54 1.12
CA SER A 47 -3.92 -0.16 1.33
C SER A 47 -5.29 0.10 0.69
N GLU A 48 -5.55 -0.48 -0.48
CA GLU A 48 -6.84 -0.33 -1.16
C GLU A 48 -7.94 -1.12 -0.45
N LYS A 49 -7.63 -2.30 0.09
CA LYS A 49 -8.57 -3.08 0.90
C LYS A 49 -8.88 -2.39 2.23
N GLU A 50 -7.87 -1.90 2.95
CA GLU A 50 -8.07 -1.14 4.20
C GLU A 50 -8.82 0.18 3.94
N GLY A 51 -8.52 0.89 2.85
CA GLY A 51 -9.23 2.12 2.46
C GLY A 51 -10.69 1.88 2.07
N LYS A 52 -10.99 0.79 1.34
CA LYS A 52 -12.37 0.45 0.94
C LYS A 52 -13.24 -0.05 2.09
N ILE A 53 -12.66 -0.65 3.13
CA ILE A 53 -13.39 -1.08 4.32
C ILE A 53 -13.82 0.16 5.13
N ASP A 54 -13.01 1.22 5.14
CA ASP A 54 -13.33 2.51 5.77
C ASP A 54 -14.42 3.28 4.97
N ASP A 55 -14.29 3.33 3.64
CA ASP A 55 -15.22 4.03 2.74
C ASP A 55 -16.64 3.43 2.78
N ARG A 56 -16.76 2.11 2.92
CA ARG A 56 -18.06 1.42 3.00
C ARG A 56 -18.72 1.44 4.39
N GLY A 57 -18.04 2.02 5.39
CA GLY A 57 -18.59 2.28 6.73
C GLY A 57 -19.16 3.69 6.91
N MET A 58 -19.11 4.52 5.86
CA MET A 58 -19.53 5.92 5.90
C MET A 58 -20.58 6.24 4.82
N ASP A 59 -21.64 5.45 4.76
CA ASP A 59 -22.94 5.89 4.21
C ASP A 59 -23.75 6.48 5.39
N PRO A 60 -23.76 7.81 5.63
CA PRO A 60 -24.78 8.42 6.46
C PRO A 60 -26.10 8.40 5.69
N MET A 61 -27.14 7.89 6.34
CA MET A 61 -28.55 7.88 5.89
C MET A 61 -29.00 9.20 5.25
#